data_AF-A0A099S681-F1
#
_entry.id   AF-A0A099S681-F1
#
_cell.length_a   1.000
_cell.length_b   1.000
_cell.length_c   1.000
_cell.angle_alpha   90.00
_cell.angle_beta   90.00
_cell.angle_gamma   90.00
#
_symmetry.space_group_name_H-M   'P 1'
#
loop_
_entity.id
_entity.type
_entity.pdbx_description
1 polymer ?
#
loop_
_entity_poly.entity_id
_entity_poly.type
_entity_poly.pdbx_seq_one_letter_code
_entity_poly.pdbx_strand_id
1 'polypeptide(L)'
;MIVENLSKIHQGEDMEKTYFYRLIKDKFNLNYGDELIEVQSYGIEIERQDKVEGNIVNIERDYIKNISPQRHKVHSLLKVLHDNTVSPIHLIDIAGDYVDEYISDFDNVLREIATN
;
A
#
# COMPACT_ATOMS: atom_id res chain seq x y z
N MET A 1 -6.41 0.71 8.76
CA MET A 1 -6.55 -0.68 9.28
C MET A 1 -5.82 -1.64 8.35
N ILE A 2 -4.98 -2.55 8.85
CA ILE A 2 -4.39 -3.61 8.01
C ILE A 2 -5.47 -4.64 7.68
N VAL A 3 -5.62 -4.96 6.41
CA VAL A 3 -6.60 -5.95 5.92
C VAL A 3 -5.95 -7.20 5.35
N GLU A 4 -4.69 -7.13 4.94
CA GLU A 4 -3.93 -8.26 4.43
C GLU A 4 -2.44 -8.05 4.71
N ASN A 5 -1.70 -9.13 4.91
CA ASN A 5 -0.26 -9.10 5.19
C ASN A 5 0.43 -10.28 4.50
N LEU A 6 1.36 -9.98 3.62
CA LEU A 6 2.29 -10.94 3.01
C LEU A 6 3.67 -10.73 3.63
N SER A 7 4.41 -11.80 3.86
CA SER A 7 5.76 -11.73 4.41
C SER A 7 6.76 -12.54 3.60
N LYS A 8 7.98 -12.02 3.53
CA LYS A 8 9.11 -12.65 2.84
C LYS A 8 10.35 -12.56 3.71
N ILE A 9 11.00 -13.70 3.95
CA ILE A 9 12.21 -13.77 4.77
C ILE A 9 13.39 -14.04 3.83
N HIS A 10 14.42 -13.22 3.94
CA HIS A 10 15.70 -13.41 3.28
C HIS A 10 16.76 -13.68 4.34
N GLN A 11 17.26 -14.92 4.36
CA GLN A 11 18.37 -15.34 5.22
C GLN A 11 19.69 -14.98 4.53
N GLY A 12 20.45 -14.05 5.10
CA GLY A 12 21.87 -13.83 4.78
C GLY A 12 22.78 -14.57 5.74
N GLU A 13 24.10 -14.54 5.50
CA GLU A 13 25.08 -15.17 6.40
C GLU A 13 25.09 -14.55 7.81
N ASP A 14 25.08 -13.22 7.89
CA ASP A 14 25.18 -12.49 9.17
C ASP A 14 23.90 -11.76 9.58
N MET A 15 22.93 -11.65 8.65
CA MET A 15 21.74 -10.81 8.84
C MET A 15 20.53 -11.41 8.14
N GLU A 16 19.44 -11.57 8.89
CA GLU A 16 18.12 -11.92 8.37
C GLU A 16 17.36 -10.64 8.04
N LYS A 17 16.75 -10.57 6.85
CA LYS A 17 15.84 -9.48 6.48
C LYS A 17 14.43 -10.04 6.35
N THR A 18 13.51 -9.56 7.18
CA THR A 18 12.08 -9.86 7.07
C THR A 18 11.36 -8.69 6.43
N TYR A 19 10.68 -8.92 5.32
CA TYR A 19 9.83 -7.94 4.65
C TYR A 19 8.36 -8.24 4.93
N PHE A 20 7.58 -7.20 5.15
CA PHE A 20 6.12 -7.24 5.30
C PHE A 20 5.50 -6.32 4.27
N TYR A 21 4.56 -6.85 3.49
CA TYR A 21 3.78 -6.12 2.50
C TYR A 21 2.33 -6.17 2.94
N ARG A 22 1.77 -5.01 3.31
CA ARG A 22 0.46 -4.93 3.96
C ARG A 22 -0.50 -4.13 3.09
N LEU A 23 -1.65 -4.74 2.82
CA LEU A 23 -2.80 -3.99 2.29
C LEU A 23 -3.43 -3.25 3.47
N ILE A 24 -3.57 -1.95 3.36
CA ILE A 24 -4.23 -1.11 4.36
C ILE A 24 -5.54 -0.57 3.79
N LYS A 25 -6.57 -0.54 4.62
CA LYS A 25 -7.86 0.11 4.38
C LYS A 25 -7.91 1.41 5.18
N ASP A 26 -8.31 2.48 4.53
CA ASP A 26 -8.55 3.78 5.14
C ASP A 26 -9.82 4.43 4.58
N LYS A 27 -10.12 5.63 5.06
CA LYS A 27 -11.18 6.50 4.55
C LYS A 27 -10.52 7.69 3.85
N PHE A 28 -11.05 8.07 2.70
CA PHE A 28 -10.58 9.20 1.93
C PHE A 28 -11.73 10.18 1.71
N ASN A 29 -11.46 11.45 1.93
CA ASN A 29 -12.46 12.50 1.80
C ASN A 29 -12.35 13.12 0.42
N LEU A 30 -13.43 13.04 -0.35
CA LEU A 30 -13.57 13.67 -1.66
C LEU A 30 -14.47 14.88 -1.56
N ASN A 31 -14.10 15.96 -2.25
CA ASN A 31 -14.96 17.13 -2.36
C ASN A 31 -15.89 16.97 -3.55
N TYR A 32 -17.20 17.13 -3.33
CA TYR A 32 -18.21 17.14 -4.37
C TYR A 32 -19.11 18.36 -4.19
N GLY A 33 -18.83 19.43 -4.94
CA GLY A 33 -19.44 20.74 -4.69
C GLY A 33 -19.07 21.27 -3.31
N ASP A 34 -20.08 21.59 -2.50
CA ASP A 34 -19.92 22.04 -1.11
C ASP A 34 -19.95 20.89 -0.08
N GLU A 35 -20.09 19.65 -0.54
CA GLU A 35 -20.17 18.47 0.32
C GLU A 35 -18.84 17.70 0.36
N LEU A 36 -18.58 17.08 1.52
CA LEU A 36 -17.41 16.27 1.77
C LEU A 36 -17.85 14.82 1.91
N ILE A 37 -17.51 14.03 0.90
CA ILE A 37 -17.93 12.63 0.78
C ILE A 37 -16.80 11.75 1.28
N GLU A 38 -17.06 10.98 2.33
CA GLU A 38 -16.13 9.98 2.82
C GLU A 38 -16.29 8.69 2.02
N VAL A 39 -15.24 8.32 1.28
CA VAL A 39 -15.19 7.07 0.53
C VAL A 39 -14.17 6.13 1.13
N GLN A 40 -14.40 4.83 0.93
CA GLN A 40 -13.42 3.83 1.29
C GLN A 40 -12.22 3.91 0.35
N SER A 41 -11.01 3.77 0.92
CA SER A 41 -9.76 3.75 0.18
C SER A 41 -8.88 2.60 0.64
N TYR A 42 -8.03 2.12 -0.26
CA TYR A 42 -7.02 1.12 0.01
C TYR A 42 -5.64 1.64 -0.37
N GLY A 43 -4.65 1.21 0.39
CA GLY A 43 -3.25 1.57 0.23
C GLY A 43 -2.32 0.42 0.55
N ILE A 44 -1.03 0.69 0.49
CA ILE A 44 0.03 -0.30 0.73
C ILE A 44 1.02 0.26 1.75
N GLU A 45 1.42 -0.59 2.69
CA GLU A 45 2.55 -0.35 3.60
C GLU A 45 3.60 -1.44 3.37
N ILE A 46 4.87 -1.04 3.25
CA ILE A 46 6.00 -1.97 3.21
C ILE A 46 6.88 -1.69 4.42
N GLU A 47 7.24 -2.74 5.14
CA GLU A 47 8.17 -2.70 6.26
C GLU A 47 9.29 -3.72 6.04
N ARG A 48 10.53 -3.34 6.33
CA ARG A 48 11.67 -4.25 6.42
C ARG A 48 12.21 -4.23 7.84
N GLN A 49 12.39 -5.40 8.42
CA GLN A 49 13.10 -5.61 9.68
C GLN A 49 14.42 -6.31 9.40
N ASP A 50 15.51 -5.70 9.81
CA ASP A 50 16.85 -6.29 9.73
C ASP A 50 17.19 -6.89 11.10
N LYS A 51 17.55 -8.17 11.14
CA LYS A 51 17.86 -8.92 12.36
C LYS A 51 19.27 -9.50 12.34
N VAL A 52 19.97 -9.34 13.45
CA VAL A 52 21.29 -9.93 13.70
C VAL A 52 21.19 -10.77 14.97
N GLU A 53 21.57 -12.05 14.90
CA GLU A 53 21.45 -13.00 16.02
C GLU A 53 20.04 -13.05 16.65
N GLY A 54 19.00 -12.92 15.81
CA GLY A 54 17.60 -12.92 16.23
C GLY A 54 17.09 -11.59 16.81
N ASN A 55 17.97 -10.60 17.03
CA ASN A 55 17.59 -9.28 17.52
C ASN A 55 17.33 -8.34 16.36
N ILE A 56 16.19 -7.62 16.39
CA ILE A 56 15.91 -6.57 15.41
C ILE A 56 16.85 -5.40 15.68
N VAL A 57 17.71 -5.09 14.72
CA VAL A 57 18.66 -3.97 14.79
C VAL A 57 18.19 -2.75 14.02
N ASN A 58 17.31 -2.94 13.03
CA ASN A 58 16.77 -1.85 12.21
C ASN A 58 15.35 -2.19 11.72
N ILE A 59 14.52 -1.14 11.61
CA ILE A 59 13.18 -1.21 11.01
C ILE A 59 13.06 -0.05 10.05
N GLU A 60 12.83 -0.36 8.77
CA GLU A 60 12.54 0.61 7.72
C GLU A 60 11.08 0.45 7.31
N ARG A 61 10.34 1.55 7.12
CA ARG A 61 8.92 1.49 6.75
C ARG A 61 8.53 2.69 5.90
N ASP A 62 7.73 2.43 4.87
CA ASP A 62 7.06 3.46 4.08
C ASP A 62 5.65 2.99 3.65
N TYR A 63 4.79 3.93 3.28
CA TYR A 63 3.41 3.64 2.91
C TYR A 63 2.82 4.65 1.91
N ILE A 64 1.86 4.17 1.13
CA ILE A 64 0.93 4.99 0.36
C ILE A 64 -0.47 4.70 0.89
N LYS A 65 -1.06 5.66 1.59
CA LYS A 65 -2.37 5.47 2.28
C LYS A 65 -3.53 5.27 1.34
N ASN A 66 -3.57 6.05 0.26
CA ASN A 66 -4.71 6.14 -0.64
C ASN A 66 -4.22 5.90 -2.06
N ILE A 67 -4.50 4.72 -2.59
CA ILE A 67 -4.16 4.32 -3.96
C ILE A 67 -5.43 4.20 -4.79
N SER A 68 -6.45 3.49 -4.28
CA SER A 68 -7.71 3.29 -5.00
C SER A 68 -8.82 2.85 -4.04
N PRO A 69 -10.10 3.18 -4.31
CA PRO A 69 -11.24 2.57 -3.63
C PRO A 69 -11.42 1.08 -4.01
N GLN A 70 -10.82 0.62 -5.10
CA GLN A 70 -10.93 -0.75 -5.62
C GLN A 70 -9.93 -1.69 -4.94
N ARG A 71 -10.38 -2.48 -3.95
CA ARG A 71 -9.51 -3.42 -3.20
C ARG A 71 -8.65 -4.31 -4.10
N HIS A 72 -9.24 -4.86 -5.15
CA HIS A 72 -8.60 -5.86 -5.99
C HIS A 72 -7.45 -5.28 -6.83
N LYS A 73 -7.53 -4.00 -7.24
CA LYS A 73 -6.44 -3.31 -7.97
C LYS A 73 -5.24 -3.11 -7.05
N VAL A 74 -5.48 -2.60 -5.84
CA VAL A 74 -4.42 -2.40 -4.83
C VAL A 74 -3.81 -3.73 -4.39
N HIS A 75 -4.63 -4.78 -4.25
CA HIS A 75 -4.14 -6.14 -3.96
C HIS A 75 -3.25 -6.70 -5.08
N SER A 76 -3.61 -6.45 -6.33
CA SER A 76 -2.80 -6.88 -7.49
C SER A 76 -1.44 -6.19 -7.49
N LEU A 77 -1.41 -4.88 -7.21
CA LEU A 77 -0.17 -4.12 -7.03
C LEU A 77 0.65 -4.65 -5.84
N LEU A 78 0.02 -4.94 -4.70
CA LEU A 78 0.71 -5.52 -3.54
C LEU A 78 1.47 -6.80 -3.89
N LYS A 79 0.85 -7.68 -4.69
CA LYS A 79 1.51 -8.91 -5.17
C LYS A 79 2.72 -8.60 -6.04
N VAL A 80 2.62 -7.66 -6.97
CA VAL A 80 3.75 -7.23 -7.81
C VAL A 80 4.92 -6.74 -6.94
N LEU A 81 4.65 -5.91 -5.93
CA LEU A 81 5.68 -5.39 -5.02
C LEU A 81 6.32 -6.52 -4.18
N HIS A 82 5.50 -7.44 -3.68
CA HIS A 82 5.95 -8.60 -2.91
C HIS A 82 6.84 -9.54 -3.74
N ASP A 83 6.40 -9.87 -4.96
CA ASP A 83 7.08 -10.84 -5.82
C ASP A 83 8.44 -10.32 -6.25
N ASN A 84 8.55 -9.01 -6.50
CA ASN A 84 9.79 -8.32 -6.86
C ASN A 84 10.65 -7.91 -5.64
N THR A 85 10.25 -8.24 -4.41
CA THR A 85 10.96 -7.86 -3.18
C THR A 85 11.23 -6.34 -3.12
N VAL A 86 10.24 -5.51 -3.46
CA VAL A 86 10.39 -4.05 -3.39
C VAL A 86 10.62 -3.66 -1.93
N SER A 87 11.67 -2.86 -1.68
CA SER A 87 11.96 -2.36 -0.33
C SER A 87 11.16 -1.11 -0.01
N PRO A 88 10.94 -0.77 1.28
CA PRO A 88 10.16 0.41 1.67
C PRO A 88 10.60 1.70 0.97
N ILE A 89 11.91 1.97 0.90
CA ILE A 89 12.46 3.20 0.29
C ILE A 89 12.20 3.33 -1.21
N HIS A 90 11.90 2.24 -1.91
CA HIS A 90 11.61 2.22 -3.35
C HIS A 90 10.10 2.10 -3.60
N LEU A 91 9.26 2.17 -2.56
CA LEU A 91 7.82 2.02 -2.71
C LEU A 91 7.26 3.07 -3.66
N ILE A 92 7.57 4.35 -3.43
CA ILE A 92 7.06 5.45 -4.25
C ILE A 92 7.53 5.34 -5.69
N ASP A 93 8.81 5.04 -5.91
CA ASP A 93 9.39 4.95 -7.25
C ASP A 93 8.73 3.87 -8.12
N ILE A 94 8.31 2.76 -7.50
CA ILE A 94 7.71 1.63 -8.23
C ILE A 94 6.18 1.75 -8.29
N ALA A 95 5.54 2.20 -7.22
CA ALA A 95 4.09 2.29 -7.13
C ALA A 95 3.52 3.60 -7.70
N GLY A 96 4.33 4.65 -7.86
CA GLY A 96 3.89 5.98 -8.30
C GLY A 96 3.09 5.94 -9.60
N ASP A 97 3.61 5.28 -10.63
CA ASP A 97 2.92 5.15 -11.92
C ASP A 97 1.53 4.49 -11.79
N TYR A 98 1.40 3.47 -10.93
CA TYR A 98 0.12 2.82 -10.66
C TYR A 98 -0.84 3.72 -9.87
N VAL A 99 -0.31 4.52 -8.93
CA VAL A 99 -1.11 5.49 -8.17
C VAL A 99 -1.70 6.54 -9.10
N ASP A 100 -0.88 7.06 -10.02
CA ASP A 100 -1.31 8.05 -11.00
C ASP A 100 -2.38 7.46 -11.94
N GLU A 101 -2.27 6.20 -12.35
CA GLU A 101 -3.31 5.53 -13.12
C GLU A 101 -4.61 5.35 -12.30
N TYR A 102 -4.47 4.93 -11.05
CA TYR A 102 -5.61 4.52 -10.22
C TYR A 102 -6.35 5.68 -9.58
N ILE A 103 -5.79 6.90 -9.60
CA ILE A 103 -6.47 8.09 -9.05
C ILE A 103 -7.85 8.32 -9.68
N SER A 104 -7.99 7.98 -10.97
CA SER A 104 -9.25 8.06 -11.72
C SER A 104 -10.36 7.16 -11.17
N ASP A 105 -10.03 6.13 -10.38
CA ASP A 105 -11.01 5.27 -9.72
C ASP A 105 -11.86 6.07 -8.71
N PHE A 106 -11.30 7.11 -8.08
CA PHE A 106 -12.04 7.97 -7.15
C PHE A 106 -13.07 8.84 -7.89
N ASP A 107 -12.74 9.33 -9.08
CA ASP A 107 -13.68 10.09 -9.92
C ASP A 107 -14.88 9.22 -10.34
N ASN A 108 -14.64 7.94 -10.62
CA ASN A 108 -15.71 6.99 -10.96
C ASN A 108 -16.68 6.81 -9.78
N VAL A 109 -16.17 6.73 -8.55
CA VAL A 109 -17.03 6.69 -7.35
C VAL A 109 -17.87 7.95 -7.23
N LEU A 110 -17.30 9.14 -7.48
CA LEU A 110 -18.07 10.39 -7.47
C LEU A 110 -19.18 10.40 -8.52
N ARG A 111 -18.91 9.90 -9.73
CA ARG A 111 -19.92 9.81 -10.80
C ARG A 111 -21.04 8.85 -10.44
N GLU A 112 -20.73 7.70 -9.85
CA GLU A 112 -21.73 6.74 -9.38
C GLU A 112 -22.62 7.33 -8.29
N ILE A 113 -22.06 8.14 -7.39
CA ILE A 113 -22.84 8.85 -6.36
C ILE A 113 -23.70 9.94 -7.00
N ALA A 114 -23.18 10.70 -7.96
CA ALA A 114 -23.89 11.79 -8.62
C ALA A 114 -25.05 11.35 -9.52
N THR A 115 -25.06 10.10 -9.96
CA THR A 115 -26.08 9.55 -10.88
C THR A 115 -27.20 8.79 -10.15
N ASN A 116 -27.04 8.54 -8.84
CA ASN A 116 -28.09 7.98 -7.98
C ASN A 116 -28.89 9.08 -7.28
#